data_AF-A0A7Y2EFR1-F1
#
_entry.id   AF-A0A7Y2EFR1-F1
#
_cell.length_a   1.000
_cell.length_b   1.000
_cell.length_c   1.000
_cell.angle_alpha   90.00
_cell.angle_beta   90.00
_cell.angle_gamma   90.00
#
_symmetry.space_group_name_H-M   'P 1'
#
loop_
_entity.id
_entity.type
_entity.pdbx_description
1 polymer ?
#
loop_
_entity_poly.entity_id
_entity_poly.type
_entity_poly.pdbx_seq_one_letter_code
_entity_poly.pdbx_strand_id
1 'polypeptide(L)'
;MKPSFSFPSKAPPSSAQRRIVSALATVLTCLLLAASPPAAHAQLEVVAGTGEAGYNGDGGPADKAQINNPFGVIVGPDGDIYFCDTGNHTVRKISRKSGKISTVVGTGEKGYSGDG
;
A
#
# COMPACT_ATOMS: atom_id res chain seq x y z
N MET A 1 -31.97 -59.53 25.91
CA MET A 1 -30.61 -59.49 25.32
C MET A 1 -30.29 -58.03 24.98
N LYS A 2 -29.28 -57.42 25.63
CA LYS A 2 -28.81 -56.06 25.29
C LYS A 2 -27.61 -56.19 24.33
N PRO A 3 -27.57 -55.48 23.19
CA PRO A 3 -26.41 -55.51 22.32
C PRO A 3 -25.26 -54.71 22.96
N SER A 4 -24.15 -55.38 23.26
CA SER A 4 -22.91 -54.74 23.69
C SER A 4 -22.14 -54.23 22.46
N PHE A 5 -22.22 -52.93 22.19
CA PHE A 5 -21.36 -52.28 21.20
C PHE A 5 -19.97 -52.08 21.79
N SER A 6 -19.00 -52.85 21.30
CA SER A 6 -17.58 -52.69 21.63
C SER A 6 -16.98 -51.63 20.72
N PHE A 7 -16.66 -50.46 21.27
CA PHE A 7 -15.86 -49.46 20.55
C PHE A 7 -14.39 -49.89 20.53
N PRO A 8 -13.71 -49.88 19.37
CA PRO A 8 -12.28 -50.19 19.34
C PRO A 8 -11.49 -49.11 20.07
N SER A 9 -10.77 -49.48 21.13
CA SER A 9 -9.84 -48.57 21.81
C SER A 9 -8.67 -48.27 20.87
N LYS A 10 -8.62 -47.07 20.30
CA LYS A 10 -7.50 -46.63 19.49
C LYS A 10 -6.24 -46.68 20.35
N ALA A 11 -5.30 -47.56 20.00
CA ALA A 11 -4.08 -47.77 20.77
C ALA A 11 -3.30 -46.44 20.92
N PRO A 12 -2.72 -46.17 22.11
CA PRO A 12 -1.96 -44.96 22.32
C PRO A 12 -0.75 -44.91 21.37
N PRO A 13 -0.36 -43.71 20.90
CA PRO A 13 0.74 -43.57 19.96
C PRO A 13 2.05 -44.07 20.55
N SER A 14 2.87 -44.70 19.71
CA SER A 14 4.16 -45.28 20.08
C SER A 14 5.15 -44.18 20.53
N SER A 15 6.20 -44.59 21.26
CA SER A 15 7.24 -43.66 21.74
C SER A 15 7.89 -42.85 20.60
N ALA A 16 8.02 -43.45 19.41
CA ALA A 16 8.50 -42.77 18.21
C ALA A 16 7.52 -41.70 17.72
N GLN A 17 6.21 -41.99 17.70
CA GLN A 17 5.17 -41.04 17.30
C GLN A 17 5.11 -39.84 18.26
N ARG A 18 5.28 -40.08 19.57
CA ARG A 18 5.33 -39.00 20.57
C ARG A 18 6.52 -38.06 20.36
N ARG A 19 7.69 -38.62 20.01
CA ARG A 19 8.91 -37.84 19.71
C ARG A 19 8.78 -37.01 18.43
N ILE A 20 8.13 -37.56 17.40
CA ILE A 20 7.89 -36.86 16.13
C ILE A 20 6.92 -35.69 16.34
N VAL A 21 5.82 -35.91 17.08
CA VAL A 21 4.85 -34.85 17.38
C VAL A 21 5.47 -33.74 18.23
N SER A 22 6.30 -34.06 19.23
CA SER A 22 7.02 -33.04 20.00
C SER A 22 8.04 -32.27 19.16
N ALA A 23 8.79 -32.96 18.29
CA ALA A 23 9.77 -32.31 17.41
C ALA A 23 9.09 -31.39 16.40
N LEU A 24 7.97 -31.82 15.80
CA LEU A 24 7.15 -31.01 14.89
C LEU A 24 6.53 -29.81 15.61
N ALA A 25 6.05 -29.98 16.84
CA ALA A 25 5.51 -28.89 17.65
C ALA A 25 6.58 -27.85 17.99
N THR A 26 7.79 -28.27 18.35
CA THR A 26 8.90 -27.36 18.63
C THR A 26 9.37 -26.64 17.36
N VAL A 27 9.49 -27.34 16.22
CA VAL A 27 9.84 -26.73 14.92
C VAL A 27 8.78 -25.73 14.46
N LEU A 28 7.50 -26.06 14.60
CA LEU A 28 6.39 -25.15 14.26
C LEU A 28 6.35 -23.93 15.19
N THR A 29 6.65 -24.12 16.48
CA THR A 29 6.75 -23.02 17.45
C THR A 29 7.94 -22.10 17.12
N CYS A 30 9.10 -22.67 16.73
CA CYS A 30 10.25 -21.89 16.26
C CYS A 30 9.97 -21.13 14.96
N LEU A 31 9.23 -21.72 14.02
CA LEU A 31 8.82 -21.08 12.76
C LEU A 31 7.85 -19.91 12.99
N LEU A 32 6.94 -20.04 13.95
CA LEU A 32 6.00 -18.97 14.32
C LEU A 32 6.68 -17.84 15.11
N LEU A 33 7.71 -18.15 15.90
CA LEU A 33 8.51 -17.15 16.64
C LEU A 33 9.51 -16.41 15.74
N ALA A 34 10.00 -17.02 14.66
CA ALA A 34 10.93 -16.39 13.71
C ALA A 34 10.27 -15.35 12.78
N ALA A 35 8.94 -15.28 12.76
CA ALA A 35 8.16 -14.38 11.90
C ALA A 35 7.66 -13.12 12.65
N SER A 36 8.46 -12.53 13.53
CA SER A 36 8.17 -11.18 14.01
C SER A 36 8.23 -10.21 12.82
N PRO A 37 7.18 -9.41 12.53
CA PRO A 37 7.29 -8.40 11.49
C PRO A 37 8.46 -7.48 11.83
N PRO A 38 9.39 -7.21 10.88
CA PRO A 38 10.48 -6.28 11.14
C PRO A 38 9.87 -4.97 11.64
N ALA A 39 10.44 -4.44 12.73
CA ALA A 39 9.99 -3.19 13.33
C ALA A 39 9.67 -2.18 12.22
N ALA A 40 8.42 -1.71 12.19
CA ALA A 40 7.93 -0.83 11.13
C ALA A 40 8.67 0.50 11.21
N HIS A 41 9.77 0.61 10.47
CA HIS A 41 10.39 1.89 10.18
C HIS A 41 9.44 2.64 9.24
N ALA A 42 9.27 3.94 9.46
CA ALA A 42 8.47 4.76 8.56
C ALA A 42 9.02 4.62 7.12
N GLN A 43 8.19 4.12 6.21
CA GLN A 43 8.55 4.00 4.80
C GLN A 43 8.26 5.33 4.11
N LEU A 44 9.23 5.80 3.32
CA LEU A 44 9.07 6.96 2.45
C LEU A 44 8.80 6.46 1.03
N GLU A 45 7.71 6.94 0.44
CA GLU A 45 7.30 6.61 -0.92
C GLU A 45 7.12 7.89 -1.74
N VAL A 46 7.55 7.84 -3.01
CA VAL A 46 7.30 8.92 -3.96
C VAL A 46 5.92 8.72 -4.56
N VAL A 47 4.96 9.55 -4.16
CA VAL A 47 3.58 9.50 -4.66
C VAL A 47 3.44 10.22 -6.00
N ALA A 48 4.28 11.24 -6.25
CA ALA A 48 4.30 11.98 -7.50
C ALA A 48 5.63 12.70 -7.72
N GLY A 49 5.96 12.98 -8.98
CA GLY A 49 7.17 13.70 -9.36
C GLY A 49 8.31 12.79 -9.79
N THR A 50 9.06 13.22 -10.80
CA THR A 50 10.34 12.60 -11.20
C THR A 50 11.56 13.20 -10.50
N GLY A 51 11.38 14.36 -9.85
CA GLY A 51 12.47 15.19 -9.32
C GLY A 51 13.01 16.23 -10.30
N GLU A 52 12.55 16.22 -11.55
CA GLU A 52 12.88 17.25 -12.55
C GLU A 52 11.75 18.28 -12.64
N ALA A 53 12.12 19.56 -12.64
CA ALA A 53 11.18 20.65 -12.86
C ALA A 53 10.68 20.66 -14.32
N GLY A 54 9.37 20.73 -14.51
CA GLY A 54 8.73 20.75 -15.81
C GLY A 54 7.22 20.54 -15.69
N TYR A 55 6.51 20.52 -16.83
CA TYR A 55 5.06 20.34 -16.89
C TYR A 55 4.70 19.27 -17.91
N ASN A 56 4.37 18.05 -17.44
CA ASN A 56 3.92 16.95 -18.29
C ASN A 56 3.07 15.93 -17.50
N GLY A 57 2.73 14.81 -18.15
CA GLY A 57 2.26 13.59 -17.46
C GLY A 57 0.76 13.48 -17.22
N ASP A 58 -0.04 14.46 -17.64
CA ASP A 58 -1.50 14.39 -17.50
C ASP A 58 -2.10 13.13 -18.16
N GLY A 59 -2.97 12.44 -17.43
CA GLY A 59 -3.57 11.16 -17.82
C GLY A 59 -2.68 9.93 -17.57
N GLY A 60 -1.40 10.14 -17.24
CA GLY A 60 -0.40 9.12 -16.91
C GLY A 60 -0.15 8.95 -15.40
N PRO A 61 0.79 8.05 -15.02
CA PRO A 61 1.16 7.82 -13.63
C PRO A 61 1.76 9.06 -12.97
N ALA A 62 1.34 9.35 -11.73
CA ALA A 62 1.77 10.55 -11.01
C ALA A 62 3.28 10.58 -10.70
N ASP A 63 3.89 9.42 -10.45
CA ASP A 63 5.33 9.24 -10.16
C ASP A 63 6.23 9.44 -11.40
N LYS A 64 5.63 9.61 -12.58
CA LYS A 64 6.33 9.89 -13.85
C LYS A 64 6.10 11.30 -14.37
N ALA A 65 5.29 12.10 -13.68
CA ALA A 65 5.04 13.48 -14.05
C ALA A 65 6.15 14.40 -13.54
N GLN A 66 6.53 15.38 -14.36
CA GLN A 66 7.33 16.52 -13.94
C GLN A 66 6.41 17.53 -13.24
N ILE A 67 6.91 18.08 -12.14
CA ILE A 67 6.21 19.00 -11.24
C ILE A 67 7.20 20.13 -10.90
N ASN A 68 6.74 21.38 -10.87
CA ASN A 68 7.61 22.54 -10.68
C ASN A 68 7.14 23.41 -9.51
N ASN A 69 7.90 23.34 -8.41
CA ASN A 69 7.60 24.08 -7.18
C ASN A 69 6.18 23.81 -6.63
N PRO A 70 5.84 22.56 -6.27
CA PRO A 70 4.54 22.24 -5.71
C PRO A 70 4.37 22.91 -4.34
N PHE A 71 3.19 23.49 -4.09
CA PHE A 71 2.88 24.19 -2.86
C PHE A 71 1.45 23.92 -2.41
N GLY A 72 1.27 23.69 -1.11
CA GLY A 72 -0.01 23.31 -0.54
C GLY A 72 -0.48 21.94 -1.03
N VAL A 73 -0.90 21.08 -0.11
CA VAL A 73 -1.45 19.76 -0.45
C VAL A 73 -2.67 19.51 0.41
N ILE A 74 -3.72 18.98 -0.20
CA ILE A 74 -4.95 18.58 0.49
C ILE A 74 -5.46 17.27 -0.08
N VAL A 75 -6.04 16.46 0.79
CA VAL A 75 -6.78 15.26 0.39
C VAL A 75 -8.26 15.64 0.32
N GLY A 76 -8.86 15.45 -0.84
CA GLY A 76 -10.28 15.69 -1.06
C GLY A 76 -11.17 14.65 -0.35
N PRO A 77 -12.49 14.91 -0.27
CA PRO A 77 -13.44 13.96 0.33
C PRO A 77 -13.58 12.65 -0.45
N ASP A 78 -13.18 12.64 -1.72
CA ASP A 78 -13.06 11.45 -2.58
C ASP A 78 -11.77 10.64 -2.36
N GLY A 79 -10.86 11.16 -1.52
CA GLY A 79 -9.54 10.59 -1.23
C GLY A 79 -8.47 10.95 -2.26
N ASP A 80 -8.80 11.75 -3.27
CA ASP A 80 -7.84 12.21 -4.26
C ASP A 80 -6.99 13.36 -3.71
N ILE A 81 -5.75 13.48 -4.21
CA ILE A 81 -4.78 14.46 -3.68
C ILE A 81 -4.74 15.65 -4.62
N TYR A 82 -4.87 16.85 -4.08
CA TYR A 82 -4.83 18.10 -4.81
C TYR A 82 -3.66 18.95 -4.32
N PHE A 83 -2.96 19.60 -5.23
CA PHE A 83 -1.85 20.49 -4.90
C PHE A 83 -1.68 21.59 -5.95
N CYS A 84 -1.11 22.72 -5.55
CA CYS A 84 -0.78 23.79 -6.49
C CYS A 84 0.61 23.55 -7.07
N ASP A 85 0.72 23.38 -8.39
CA ASP A 85 1.97 23.27 -9.10
C ASP A 85 2.40 24.69 -9.52
N THR A 86 2.90 25.47 -8.55
CA THR A 86 2.95 26.93 -8.66
C THR A 86 3.90 27.43 -9.74
N GLY A 87 5.00 26.72 -10.00
CA GLY A 87 5.92 27.02 -11.09
C GLY A 87 5.35 26.71 -12.47
N ASN A 88 4.28 25.89 -12.51
CA ASN A 88 3.53 25.57 -13.72
C ASN A 88 2.17 26.27 -13.78
N HIS A 89 1.87 27.20 -12.88
CA HIS A 89 0.62 27.98 -12.89
C HIS A 89 -0.66 27.11 -12.96
N THR A 90 -0.65 25.94 -12.32
CA THR A 90 -1.76 24.97 -12.36
C THR A 90 -2.11 24.44 -10.97
N VAL A 91 -3.34 23.97 -10.84
CA VAL A 91 -3.76 23.09 -9.73
C VAL A 91 -3.91 21.69 -10.30
N ARG A 92 -3.20 20.73 -9.71
CA ARG A 92 -3.14 19.35 -10.19
C ARG A 92 -3.75 18.40 -9.17
N LYS A 93 -4.34 17.32 -9.68
CA LYS A 93 -5.02 16.26 -8.94
C LYS A 93 -4.38 14.92 -9.24
N ILE A 94 -4.14 14.12 -8.20
CA ILE A 94 -3.78 12.71 -8.29
C ILE A 94 -4.97 11.89 -7.85
N SER A 95 -5.46 11.04 -8.74
CA SER A 95 -6.51 10.09 -8.40
C SER A 95 -5.93 8.95 -7.59
N ARG A 96 -6.38 8.77 -6.34
CA ARG A 96 -5.93 7.68 -5.47
C ARG A 96 -6.34 6.31 -6.00
N LYS A 97 -7.47 6.23 -6.71
CA LYS A 97 -7.96 4.97 -7.30
C LYS A 97 -7.14 4.51 -8.51
N SER A 98 -6.72 5.44 -9.36
CA SER A 98 -6.03 5.11 -10.62
C SER A 98 -4.52 5.36 -10.59
N GLY A 99 -4.01 6.09 -9.59
CA GLY A 99 -2.61 6.54 -9.52
C GLY A 99 -2.24 7.59 -10.56
N LYS A 100 -3.24 8.18 -11.23
CA LYS A 100 -3.03 9.09 -12.36
C LYS A 100 -3.07 10.55 -11.93
N ILE A 101 -2.24 11.37 -12.57
CA ILE A 101 -2.25 12.82 -12.41
C ILE A 101 -3.07 13.50 -13.53
N SER A 102 -3.68 14.63 -13.21
CA SER A 102 -4.41 15.47 -14.16
C SER A 102 -4.39 16.93 -13.68
N THR A 103 -4.47 17.87 -14.63
CA THR A 103 -4.68 19.28 -14.33
C THR A 103 -6.16 19.58 -14.15
N VAL A 104 -6.51 20.22 -13.04
CA VAL A 104 -7.90 20.61 -12.71
C VAL A 104 -8.17 22.04 -13.13
N VAL A 105 -7.19 22.93 -12.91
CA VAL A 105 -7.29 24.37 -13.23
C VAL A 105 -5.93 24.89 -13.70
N GLY A 106 -5.95 25.86 -14.59
CA GLY A 106 -4.76 26.50 -15.17
C GLY A 106 -4.38 25.88 -16.52
N THR A 107 -3.56 26.60 -17.27
CA THR A 107 -3.14 26.21 -18.64
C THR A 107 -1.68 25.79 -18.74
N GLY A 108 -0.91 25.92 -17.67
CA GLY A 108 0.55 25.78 -17.73
C GLY A 108 1.28 27.10 -18.04
N GLU A 109 0.54 28.14 -18.42
CA GLU A 109 1.10 29.44 -18.80
C GLU A 109 0.95 30.47 -17.69
N LYS A 110 1.98 31.29 -17.50
CA LYS A 110 1.94 32.43 -16.59
C LYS A 110 0.95 33.47 -17.10
N GLY A 111 -0.07 33.79 -16.31
CA GLY A 111 -1.00 34.87 -16.65
C GLY A 111 -2.26 34.88 -15.81
N TYR A 112 -3.18 35.76 -16.20
CA TYR A 112 -4.54 35.85 -15.66
C TYR A 112 -5.50 35.94 -16.85
N SER A 113 -6.41 34.98 -16.97
CA SER A 113 -7.38 34.89 -18.07
C SER A 113 -8.78 35.40 -17.70
N GLY A 114 -8.95 35.99 -16.50
CA GLY A 114 -10.25 36.38 -15.95
C GLY A 114 -10.67 35.54 -14.74
N ASP A 115 -11.89 35.79 -14.28
CA ASP A 115 -12.50 35.26 -13.05
C ASP A 115 -13.33 33.97 -13.24
N GLY A 116 -13.41 33.44 -14.46
CA GLY A 116 -14.06 32.14 -14.75
C GLY A 116 -15.54 32.27 -15.08
#